data_AF-A0A8H3U3T4-F1
#
_entry.id   AF-A0A8H3U3T4-F1
#
_cell.length_a   1.000
_cell.length_b   1.000
_cell.length_c   1.000
_cell.angle_alpha   90.00
_cell.angle_beta   90.00
_cell.angle_gamma   90.00
#
_symmetry.space_group_name_H-M   'P 1'
#
loop_
_entity.id
_entity.type
_entity.pdbx_description
1 polymer ?
#
loop_
_entity_poly.entity_id
_entity_poly.type
_entity_poly.pdbx_seq_one_letter_code
_entity_poly.pdbx_strand_id
1 'polypeptide(L)'
;MSRYDARLPPGSRSRERSRDPYEVLAESEQQWIFTEEELLRTPSICDGMPLEEERQTRYKGNYFITQVGIMLKLPQTTLSTAAVFFNRYLMRKSLVTKLSYKALHHY
;
A
#
# COMPACT_ATOMS: atom_id res chain seq x y z
N MET A 1 -34.45 2.49 54.12
CA MET A 1 -35.11 3.03 52.91
C MET A 1 -34.11 2.97 51.76
N SER A 2 -34.55 2.35 50.67
CA SER A 2 -33.76 1.65 49.65
C SER A 2 -32.98 2.60 48.73
N ARG A 3 -31.66 2.42 48.61
CA ARG A 3 -30.88 2.99 47.50
C ARG A 3 -30.94 1.99 46.36
N TYR A 4 -31.47 2.42 45.22
CA TYR A 4 -31.52 1.69 43.97
C TYR A 4 -30.14 1.14 43.58
N ASP A 5 -30.00 -0.18 43.65
CA ASP A 5 -28.83 -0.92 43.17
C ASP A 5 -29.03 -1.17 41.66
N ALA A 6 -28.85 -0.11 40.86
CA ALA A 6 -29.00 -0.14 39.41
C ALA A 6 -27.81 -0.86 38.78
N ARG A 7 -27.87 -2.19 38.73
CA ARG A 7 -26.95 -3.00 37.93
C ARG A 7 -27.17 -2.66 36.46
N LEU A 8 -26.20 -1.99 35.86
CA LEU A 8 -26.14 -1.77 34.42
C LEU A 8 -26.20 -3.13 33.70
N PRO A 9 -27.01 -3.27 32.63
CA PRO A 9 -27.09 -4.53 31.91
C PRO A 9 -25.74 -4.87 31.26
N PRO A 10 -25.31 -6.15 31.31
CA PRO A 10 -24.08 -6.56 30.66
C PRO A 10 -24.32 -6.63 29.16
N GLY A 11 -23.54 -5.88 28.39
CA GLY A 11 -23.40 -6.11 26.96
C GLY A 11 -24.23 -5.22 26.05
N SER A 12 -24.08 -3.90 26.15
CA SER A 12 -24.06 -3.10 24.91
C SER A 12 -22.72 -3.32 24.24
N ARG A 13 -22.48 -4.51 23.65
CA ARG A 13 -21.58 -4.55 22.49
C ARG A 13 -22.21 -3.59 21.51
N SER A 14 -21.61 -2.42 21.35
CA SER A 14 -21.96 -1.49 20.30
C SER A 14 -22.15 -2.34 19.06
N ARG A 15 -23.41 -2.46 18.60
CA ARG A 15 -23.68 -2.95 17.26
C ARG A 15 -22.98 -1.93 16.39
N GLU A 16 -21.74 -2.23 15.99
CA GLU A 16 -21.05 -1.51 14.93
C GLU A 16 -22.12 -1.36 13.85
N ARG A 17 -22.58 -0.12 13.60
CA ARG A 17 -23.53 0.10 12.52
C ARG A 17 -22.87 -0.56 11.32
N SER A 18 -23.55 -1.51 10.69
CA SER A 18 -23.06 -2.12 9.46
C SER A 18 -22.71 -0.97 8.53
N ARG A 19 -21.41 -0.73 8.35
CA ARG A 19 -20.92 0.37 7.51
C ARG A 19 -21.50 0.17 6.12
N ASP A 20 -21.86 1.26 5.47
CA ASP A 20 -22.39 1.15 4.13
C ASP A 20 -21.32 0.52 3.21
N PRO A 21 -21.65 -0.55 2.45
CA PRO A 21 -20.67 -1.22 1.61
C PRO A 21 -19.98 -0.30 0.60
N TYR A 22 -20.68 0.75 0.14
CA TYR A 22 -20.15 1.73 -0.81
C TYR A 22 -19.14 2.67 -0.14
N GLU A 23 -19.38 3.06 1.11
CA GLU A 23 -18.41 3.83 1.90
C GLU A 23 -17.11 3.05 2.12
N VAL A 24 -17.21 1.77 2.49
CA VAL A 24 -16.03 0.90 2.69
C VAL A 24 -15.22 0.73 1.39
N LEU A 25 -15.91 0.59 0.26
CA LEU A 25 -15.25 0.52 -1.05
C LEU A 25 -14.53 1.84 -1.37
N ALA A 26 -15.20 2.98 -1.19
CA ALA A 26 -14.61 4.29 -1.45
C ALA A 26 -13.37 4.55 -0.57
N GLU A 27 -13.41 4.20 0.71
CA GLU A 27 -12.25 4.28 1.61
C GLU A 27 -11.08 3.41 1.10
N SER A 28 -11.37 2.20 0.63
CA SER A 28 -10.35 1.28 0.11
C SER A 28 -9.71 1.76 -1.21
N GLU A 29 -10.47 2.47 -2.05
CA GLU A 29 -9.99 3.05 -3.29
C GLU A 29 -9.13 4.31 -3.01
N GLN A 30 -9.60 5.17 -2.11
CA GLN A 30 -8.91 6.38 -1.68
C GLN A 30 -7.52 6.09 -1.10
N GLN A 31 -7.33 4.94 -0.45
CA GLN A 31 -6.03 4.50 0.08
C GLN A 31 -4.88 4.53 -0.96
N TRP A 32 -5.20 4.41 -2.25
CA TRP A 32 -4.21 4.33 -3.33
C TRP A 32 -4.10 5.60 -4.17
N ILE A 33 -4.76 6.67 -3.75
CA ILE A 33 -4.67 7.99 -4.38
C ILE A 33 -3.79 8.85 -3.50
N PHE A 34 -2.70 9.38 -4.07
CA PHE A 34 -1.68 10.13 -3.33
C PHE A 34 -1.53 11.53 -3.94
N THR A 35 -1.30 12.51 -3.07
CA THR A 35 -0.92 13.87 -3.43
C THR A 35 0.53 13.94 -3.92
N GLU A 36 0.89 15.01 -4.63
CA GLU A 36 2.26 15.19 -5.12
C GLU A 36 3.26 15.26 -3.96
N GLU A 37 2.85 15.91 -2.85
CA GLU A 37 3.66 16.02 -1.64
C GLU A 37 3.92 14.67 -0.95
N GLU A 38 2.98 13.73 -1.03
CA GLU A 38 3.14 12.35 -0.54
C GLU A 38 4.04 11.52 -1.46
N LEU A 39 3.97 11.74 -2.78
CA LEU A 39 4.87 11.09 -3.74
C LEU A 39 6.33 11.54 -3.57
N LEU A 40 6.57 12.73 -3.01
CA LEU A 40 7.92 13.19 -2.63
C LEU A 40 8.45 12.50 -1.36
N ARG A 41 7.64 11.69 -0.67
CA ARG A 41 8.01 11.00 0.58
C ARG A 41 7.80 9.49 0.47
N THR A 42 8.09 8.92 -0.68
CA THR A 42 8.03 7.45 -0.85
C THR A 42 9.05 6.77 0.07
N PRO A 43 8.82 5.52 0.47
CA PRO A 43 9.77 4.75 1.29
C PRO A 43 11.21 4.75 0.74
N SER A 44 11.38 4.69 -0.59
CA SER A 44 12.68 4.79 -1.24
C SER A 44 13.36 6.14 -1.00
N ILE A 45 12.62 7.24 -1.13
CA ILE A 45 13.15 8.60 -0.90
C ILE A 45 13.48 8.79 0.58
N CYS A 46 12.62 8.34 1.48
CA CYS A 46 12.87 8.38 2.93
C CYS A 46 14.11 7.55 3.34
N ASP A 47 14.40 6.46 2.61
CA ASP A 47 15.60 5.64 2.81
C ASP A 47 16.85 6.21 2.12
N GLY A 48 16.77 7.40 1.51
CA GLY A 48 17.92 8.13 0.96
C GLY A 48 18.08 8.07 -0.57
N MET A 49 17.14 7.48 -1.31
CA MET A 49 17.15 7.52 -2.78
C MET A 49 16.82 8.94 -3.29
N PRO A 50 17.62 9.52 -4.21
CA PRO A 50 17.27 10.76 -4.87
C PRO A 50 15.94 10.66 -5.63
N LEU A 51 15.14 11.73 -5.60
CA LEU A 51 13.84 11.79 -6.28
C LEU A 51 13.93 11.42 -7.77
N GLU A 52 14.92 11.96 -8.48
CA GLU A 52 15.09 11.69 -9.90
C GLU A 52 15.42 10.22 -10.16
N GLU A 53 16.25 9.61 -9.32
CA GLU A 53 16.57 8.19 -9.43
C GLU A 53 15.34 7.30 -9.22
N GLU A 54 14.48 7.66 -8.26
CA GLU A 54 13.22 6.98 -8.00
C GLU A 54 12.30 7.05 -9.22
N ARG A 55 12.13 8.25 -9.81
CA ARG A 55 11.32 8.48 -11.02
C ARG A 55 11.85 7.68 -12.21
N GLN A 56 13.16 7.70 -12.43
CA GLN A 56 13.79 6.92 -13.50
C GLN A 56 13.60 5.42 -13.28
N THR A 57 13.67 4.95 -12.04
CA THR A 57 13.44 3.54 -11.71
C THR A 57 11.99 3.14 -11.93
N ARG A 58 11.01 3.99 -11.58
CA ARG A 58 9.59 3.79 -11.92
C ARG A 58 9.36 3.68 -13.42
N TYR A 59 9.97 4.59 -14.18
CA TYR A 59 9.85 4.60 -15.64
C TYR A 59 10.42 3.30 -16.24
N LYS A 60 11.66 2.95 -15.86
CA LYS A 60 12.32 1.72 -16.34
C LYS A 60 11.55 0.46 -15.96
N GLY A 61 11.01 0.40 -14.73
CA GLY A 61 10.21 -0.74 -14.27
C GLY A 61 8.92 -0.92 -15.06
N ASN A 62 8.16 0.17 -15.28
CA ASN A 62 6.94 0.10 -16.10
C ASN A 62 7.24 -0.22 -17.57
N TYR A 63 8.32 0.33 -18.12
CA TYR A 63 8.77 0.00 -19.47
C TYR A 63 9.12 -1.48 -19.58
N PHE A 64 9.86 -2.04 -18.61
CA PHE A 64 10.19 -3.46 -18.55
C PHE A 64 8.95 -4.35 -18.53
N ILE A 65 7.97 -4.07 -17.65
CA ILE A 65 6.70 -4.81 -17.59
C ILE A 65 6.00 -4.78 -18.95
N THR A 66 5.99 -3.63 -19.61
CA THR A 66 5.36 -3.45 -20.92
C THR A 66 6.06 -4.28 -21.99
N GLN A 67 7.40 -4.22 -22.06
CA GLN A 67 8.17 -4.98 -23.04
C GLN A 67 8.01 -6.49 -22.86
N VAL A 68 8.10 -6.98 -21.61
CA VAL A 68 7.87 -8.39 -21.31
C VAL A 68 6.45 -8.81 -21.67
N GLY A 69 5.44 -7.98 -21.35
CA GLY A 69 4.05 -8.25 -21.70
C GLY A 69 3.81 -8.34 -23.21
N ILE A 70 4.45 -7.46 -24.00
CA ILE A 70 4.41 -7.51 -25.46
C ILE A 70 5.07 -8.79 -25.99
N MET A 71 6.27 -9.13 -25.49
CA MET A 71 6.98 -10.35 -25.89
C MET A 71 6.16 -11.62 -25.61
N LEU A 72 5.43 -11.63 -24.49
CA LEU A 72 4.53 -12.72 -24.10
C LEU A 72 3.14 -12.65 -24.75
N LYS A 73 2.88 -11.62 -25.58
CA LYS A 73 1.58 -11.38 -26.25
C LYS A 73 0.40 -11.28 -25.29
N LEU A 74 0.60 -10.65 -24.13
CA LEU A 74 -0.45 -10.45 -23.14
C LEU A 74 -1.37 -9.28 -23.51
N PRO A 75 -2.66 -9.32 -23.12
CA PRO A 75 -3.58 -8.19 -23.30
C PRO A 75 -3.15 -6.96 -22.51
N GLN A 76 -3.41 -5.76 -23.05
CA GLN A 76 -3.05 -4.49 -22.40
C GLN A 76 -3.64 -4.34 -20.98
N THR A 77 -4.83 -4.91 -20.73
CA THR A 77 -5.45 -4.92 -19.40
C THR A 77 -4.57 -5.61 -18.35
N THR A 78 -3.89 -6.69 -18.73
CA THR A 78 -2.93 -7.40 -17.88
C THR A 78 -1.71 -6.55 -17.60
N LEU A 79 -1.15 -5.88 -18.62
CA LEU A 79 0.00 -5.00 -18.48
C LEU A 79 -0.31 -3.80 -17.57
N SER A 80 -1.46 -3.16 -17.78
CA SER A 80 -1.93 -2.05 -16.94
C SER A 80 -2.13 -2.49 -15.48
N THR A 81 -2.69 -3.67 -15.25
CA THR A 81 -2.86 -4.21 -13.88
C THR A 81 -1.50 -4.44 -13.20
N ALA A 82 -0.54 -5.02 -13.93
CA ALA A 82 0.82 -5.23 -13.41
C ALA A 82 1.52 -3.90 -13.10
N ALA A 83 1.40 -2.91 -13.97
CA ALA A 83 1.94 -1.56 -13.75
C ALA A 83 1.34 -0.88 -12.50
N VAL A 84 0.03 -1.02 -12.28
CA VAL A 84 -0.64 -0.51 -11.07
C VAL A 84 -0.08 -1.19 -9.82
N PHE A 85 0.05 -2.53 -9.83
CA PHE A 85 0.62 -3.25 -8.68
C PHE A 85 2.06 -2.87 -8.40
N PHE A 86 2.87 -2.67 -9.43
CA PHE A 86 4.24 -2.17 -9.28
C PHE A 86 4.28 -0.79 -8.62
N ASN A 87 3.48 0.17 -9.11
CA ASN A 87 3.43 1.51 -8.51
C ASN A 87 2.95 1.49 -7.05
N ARG A 88 1.95 0.66 -6.75
CA ARG A 88 1.44 0.45 -5.37
C ARG A 88 2.50 -0.16 -4.45
N TYR A 89 3.30 -1.09 -4.96
CA TYR A 89 4.42 -1.68 -4.21
C TYR A 89 5.43 -0.61 -3.78
N LEU A 90 5.79 0.31 -4.68
CA LEU A 90 6.75 1.37 -4.40
C LEU A 90 6.27 2.40 -3.37
N MET A 91 4.96 2.53 -3.16
CA MET A 91 4.40 3.36 -2.09
C MET A 91 4.53 2.70 -0.70
N ARG A 92 4.81 1.40 -0.62
CA ARG A 92 4.92 0.66 0.65
C ARG A 92 6.30 0.08 0.94
N LYS A 93 7.11 -0.13 -0.09
CA LYS A 93 8.43 -0.76 0.01
C LYS A 93 9.48 0.10 -0.68
N SER A 94 10.63 0.16 -0.03
CA SER A 94 11.80 0.84 -0.57
C SER A 94 12.56 -0.08 -1.53
N LEU A 95 13.13 0.51 -2.57
CA LEU A 95 14.05 -0.15 -3.49
C LEU A 95 15.51 -0.05 -3.05
N VAL A 96 15.80 0.75 -2.02
CA VAL A 96 17.15 0.86 -1.46
C VAL A 96 17.47 -0.44 -0.72
N THR A 97 18.56 -1.11 -1.12
CA THR A 97 19.04 -2.30 -0.43
C THR A 97 19.49 -1.93 0.98
N LYS A 98 18.70 -2.32 1.99
CA LYS A 98 19.11 -2.21 3.39
C LYS A 98 20.11 -3.33 3.68
N LEU A 99 21.34 -2.97 4.06
CA LEU A 99 22.46 -3.88 4.35
C LEU A 99 22.27 -4.73 5.63
N SER A 100 21.03 -5.05 6.03
CA SER A 100 20.72 -5.77 7.25
C SER A 100 19.96 -7.06 6.95
N TYR A 101 20.67 -7.99 6.32
CA TYR A 101 20.58 -9.39 6.77
C TYR A 101 21.99 -9.74 7.24
N LYS A 102 22.29 -9.37 8.49
CA LYS A 102 23.36 -10.02 9.23
C LYS A 102 23.03 -11.51 9.18
N ALA A 103 23.80 -12.29 8.43
CA ALA A 103 23.59 -13.73 8.33
C ALA A 103 23.60 -14.31 9.74
N LEU A 104 22.42 -14.65 10.26
CA LEU A 104 22.20 -15.14 11.62
C LEU A 104 22.56 -16.63 11.72
N HIS A 105 23.67 -17.05 11.12
CA HIS A 105 24.18 -18.41 11.28
C HIS A 105 25.71 -18.38 11.27
N HIS A 106 26.29 -18.02 12.40
CA HIS A 106 27.59 -18.56 12.80
C HIS A 106 27.30 -19.87 13.52
N TYR A 107 27.47 -20.99 12.80
CA TYR A 107 27.65 -22.31 13.41
C TYR A 107 28.96 -22.88 12.88
#